data_AF-A0A534SPM0-F1
#
_entry.id   AF-A0A534SPM0-F1
#
_cell.length_a   1.000
_cell.length_b   1.000
_cell.length_c   1.000
_cell.angle_alpha   90.00
_cell.angle_beta   90.00
_cell.angle_gamma   90.00
#
_symmetry.space_group_name_H-M   'P 1'
#
loop_
_entity.id
_entity.type
_entity.pdbx_description
1 polymer ?
#
loop_
_entity_poly.entity_id
_entity_poly.type
_entity_poly.pdbx_seq_one_letter_code
_entity_poly.pdbx_strand_id
1 'polypeptide(L)'
;MYVYIGSLVTSLTELAAGRRSGGALQQAFYFGGLVATVAVTLYVTRVARRALADATGDEAHAEPAPPVPPSLVQPDDEHNRALISHVHPPGWTNPTPAARYDLVVVGGGTAGLVSAAGAAGLGARVALVERHLLGGDCLNVGCVPSKAMIAAARTAATARETPAFGVRVSGVDVDFAAVMERMRRLRAGIAPHDGAERFTRLGVDVFLGDGRFTGRAALEVDGRRLTFTRAVIATGARATAPPIPGLEEVGYLTNETVFWLTELPRRLAVIGAGPIGCELAQAFCRLGSRVTALEMLPQVLGKEDPDAAAVVERRLRADGVAIVLGARIERAERRGRDRVLVYEAAGARREVACDAILVGAGRAPNVEGLGLEAAGVAHGRDGVTVNDYLQTTNRRIYAAGDVASRFKFTHMADALARIVLANALFGGWKKASGLHVPWCTYTSPEVAHVGLYAEEAEARGHAVDTITVPMADVDRAVLDGDEAGFFRVHLERGKDRILGATLVSAHAGETISEVTLAMTRRLGLATLAGVIHPYPTEAEAIRKAADEYNRRRLTPTVKRVLGWWLAARRRL
;
A
#
# COMPACT_ATOMS: atom_id res chain seq x y z
N MET A 1 -6.44 -41.85 -23.88
CA MET A 1 -6.70 -41.64 -25.33
C MET A 1 -7.38 -42.86 -25.97
N TYR A 2 -6.82 -44.08 -25.85
CA TYR A 2 -7.40 -45.31 -26.45
C TYR A 2 -8.80 -45.71 -25.92
N VAL A 3 -9.09 -45.47 -24.64
CA VAL A 3 -10.41 -45.78 -24.03
C VAL A 3 -11.53 -44.88 -24.58
N TYR A 4 -11.20 -43.65 -24.97
CA TYR A 4 -12.17 -42.68 -25.52
C TYR A 4 -12.40 -42.86 -27.03
N ILE A 5 -11.39 -43.31 -27.77
CA ILE A 5 -11.51 -43.62 -29.21
C ILE A 5 -12.41 -44.85 -29.41
N GLY A 6 -12.29 -45.87 -28.55
CA GLY A 6 -13.18 -47.04 -28.59
C GLY A 6 -14.65 -46.67 -28.42
N SER A 7 -14.96 -45.81 -27.44
CA SER A 7 -16.33 -45.30 -27.21
C SER A 7 -16.87 -44.48 -28.40
N LEU A 8 -16.02 -43.68 -29.05
CA LEU A 8 -16.42 -42.86 -30.20
C LEU A 8 -16.76 -43.72 -31.43
N VAL A 9 -15.99 -44.77 -31.68
CA VAL A 9 -16.23 -45.71 -32.79
C VAL A 9 -17.52 -46.49 -32.57
N THR A 10 -17.77 -46.98 -31.35
CA THR A 10 -19.01 -47.71 -31.00
C THR A 10 -20.25 -46.82 -31.16
N SER A 11 -20.17 -45.56 -30.72
CA SER A 11 -21.29 -44.62 -30.86
C SER A 11 -21.54 -44.17 -32.30
N LEU A 12 -20.51 -44.06 -33.14
CA LEU A 12 -20.66 -43.79 -34.58
C LEU A 12 -21.27 -44.97 -35.33
N THR A 13 -20.91 -46.21 -34.96
CA THR A 13 -21.54 -47.41 -35.52
C THR A 13 -23.00 -47.57 -35.09
N GLU A 14 -23.38 -47.16 -33.88
CA GLU A 14 -24.77 -47.18 -33.43
C GLU A 14 -25.63 -46.09 -34.10
N LEU A 15 -25.05 -44.90 -34.35
CA LEU A 15 -25.70 -43.81 -35.09
C LEU A 15 -25.93 -44.16 -36.57
N ALA A 16 -24.97 -44.85 -37.22
CA ALA A 16 -25.12 -45.34 -38.58
C ALA A 16 -26.15 -46.49 -38.69
N ALA A 17 -26.38 -47.24 -37.60
CA ALA A 17 -27.33 -48.35 -37.54
C ALA A 17 -28.78 -47.94 -37.17
N GLY A 18 -29.06 -46.64 -37.05
CA GLY A 18 -30.43 -46.12 -36.87
C GLY A 18 -31.10 -46.44 -35.53
N ARG A 19 -30.35 -46.89 -34.52
CA ARG A 19 -30.89 -47.10 -33.17
C ARG A 19 -30.86 -45.80 -32.37
N ARG A 20 -32.03 -45.30 -31.96
CA ARG A 20 -32.15 -44.13 -31.09
C ARG A 20 -31.66 -44.46 -29.68
N SER A 21 -30.56 -43.86 -29.24
CA SER A 21 -30.18 -43.77 -27.83
C SER A 21 -29.62 -42.37 -27.53
N GLY A 22 -30.13 -41.76 -26.44
CA GLY A 22 -29.56 -40.55 -25.82
C GLY A 22 -30.12 -39.21 -26.33
N GLY A 23 -30.95 -38.56 -25.50
CA GLY A 23 -31.50 -37.22 -25.77
C GLY A 23 -30.44 -36.13 -25.85
N ALA A 24 -30.81 -34.98 -26.42
CA ALA A 24 -29.97 -33.81 -26.72
C ALA A 24 -28.99 -33.38 -25.59
N LEU A 25 -29.31 -33.70 -24.33
CA LEU A 25 -28.44 -33.46 -23.16
C LEU A 25 -27.10 -34.21 -23.24
N GLN A 26 -27.11 -35.44 -23.77
CA GLN A 26 -25.91 -36.27 -23.89
C GLN A 26 -25.00 -35.76 -25.01
N GLN A 27 -25.58 -35.32 -26.13
CA GLN A 27 -24.83 -34.65 -27.20
C GLN A 27 -24.21 -33.32 -26.74
N ALA A 28 -24.92 -32.52 -25.94
CA ALA A 28 -24.38 -31.31 -25.36
C ALA A 28 -23.20 -31.59 -24.40
N PHE A 29 -23.27 -32.67 -23.62
CA PHE A 29 -22.18 -33.10 -22.73
C PHE A 29 -20.93 -33.54 -23.51
N TYR A 30 -21.11 -34.31 -24.59
CA TYR A 30 -20.01 -34.72 -25.48
C TYR A 30 -19.37 -33.53 -26.20
N PHE A 31 -20.16 -32.58 -26.69
CA PHE A 31 -19.64 -31.39 -27.36
C PHE A 31 -18.89 -30.48 -26.38
N GLY A 32 -19.39 -30.32 -25.16
CA GLY A 32 -18.70 -29.61 -24.08
C GLY A 32 -17.36 -30.25 -23.71
N GLY A 33 -17.31 -31.58 -23.63
CA GLY A 33 -16.07 -32.33 -23.37
C GLY A 33 -15.02 -32.18 -24.48
N LEU A 34 -15.46 -32.18 -25.75
CA LEU A 34 -14.57 -31.99 -26.90
C LEU A 34 -13.96 -30.58 -26.91
N VAL A 35 -14.77 -29.55 -26.69
CA VAL A 35 -14.31 -28.15 -26.64
C VAL A 35 -13.32 -27.94 -25.49
N ALA A 36 -13.58 -28.49 -24.31
CA ALA A 36 -12.67 -28.43 -23.18
C ALA A 36 -11.33 -29.12 -23.48
N THR A 37 -11.36 -30.27 -24.16
CA THR A 37 -10.15 -31.02 -24.53
C THR A 37 -9.29 -30.26 -25.53
N VAL A 38 -9.90 -29.63 -26.54
CA VAL A 38 -9.17 -28.79 -27.52
C VAL A 38 -8.57 -27.57 -26.83
N ALA A 39 -9.30 -26.91 -25.92
CA ALA A 39 -8.81 -25.74 -25.19
C ALA A 39 -7.60 -26.08 -24.30
N VAL A 40 -7.64 -27.20 -23.56
CA VAL A 40 -6.52 -27.67 -22.73
C VAL A 40 -5.31 -28.04 -23.59
N THR A 41 -5.53 -28.71 -24.72
CA THR A 41 -4.44 -29.09 -25.63
C THR A 41 -3.73 -27.87 -26.21
N LEU A 42 -4.48 -26.85 -26.66
CA LEU A 42 -3.92 -25.60 -27.15
C LEU A 42 -3.15 -24.83 -26.06
N TYR A 43 -3.67 -24.84 -24.82
CA TYR A 43 -3.03 -24.21 -23.68
C TYR A 43 -1.69 -24.88 -23.34
N VAL A 44 -1.66 -26.21 -23.20
CA VAL A 44 -0.44 -26.96 -22.89
C VAL A 44 0.61 -26.83 -24.01
N THR A 45 0.18 -26.86 -25.27
CA THR A 45 1.09 -26.66 -26.42
C THR A 45 1.72 -25.27 -26.44
N ARG A 46 0.97 -24.23 -26.04
CA ARG A 46 1.47 -22.86 -25.96
C ARG A 46 2.46 -22.67 -24.81
N VAL A 47 2.21 -23.32 -23.67
CA VAL A 47 3.13 -23.32 -22.51
C VAL A 47 4.42 -24.07 -22.86
N ALA A 48 4.34 -25.23 -23.50
CA ALA A 48 5.50 -26.01 -23.93
C ALA A 48 6.36 -25.26 -24.97
N ARG A 49 5.75 -24.55 -25.94
CA ARG A 49 6.49 -23.72 -26.90
C ARG A 49 7.23 -22.54 -26.27
N ARG A 50 6.67 -21.92 -25.22
CA ARG A 50 7.37 -20.87 -24.46
C ARG A 50 8.55 -21.43 -23.68
N ALA A 51 8.37 -22.56 -23.00
CA ALA A 51 9.44 -23.23 -22.27
C ALA A 51 10.60 -23.68 -23.19
N LEU A 52 10.33 -24.05 -24.45
CA LEU A 52 11.38 -24.36 -25.44
C LEU A 52 12.09 -23.11 -25.99
N ALA A 53 11.38 -21.99 -26.13
CA ALA A 53 11.95 -20.74 -26.63
C ALA A 53 12.89 -20.09 -25.59
N ASP A 54 12.54 -20.17 -24.31
CA ASP A 54 13.37 -19.66 -23.20
C ASP A 54 14.65 -20.50 -23.00
N ALA A 55 14.72 -21.72 -23.54
CA ALA A 55 15.85 -22.63 -23.39
C ALA A 55 16.96 -22.48 -24.47
N THR A 56 16.82 -21.56 -25.44
CA THR A 56 17.68 -21.55 -26.65
C THR A 56 18.28 -20.18 -27.05
N GLY A 57 18.26 -19.16 -26.19
CA GLY A 57 18.80 -17.82 -26.53
C GLY A 57 20.19 -17.56 -25.96
N ASP A 58 21.21 -17.49 -26.82
CA ASP A 58 22.61 -17.17 -26.53
C ASP A 58 22.89 -15.66 -26.43
N GLU A 59 23.86 -15.30 -25.58
CA GLU A 59 24.27 -13.94 -25.21
C GLU A 59 25.24 -13.29 -26.24
N ALA A 60 25.12 -11.98 -26.46
CA ALA A 60 26.06 -11.20 -27.27
C ALA A 60 26.52 -9.92 -26.54
N HIS A 61 27.86 -9.74 -26.51
CA HIS A 61 28.58 -8.66 -25.86
C HIS A 61 28.39 -7.28 -26.53
N ALA A 62 28.33 -6.22 -25.72
CA ALA A 62 28.16 -4.83 -26.14
C ALA A 62 29.45 -4.01 -25.99
N GLU A 63 29.73 -3.15 -26.98
CA GLU A 63 30.75 -2.09 -26.95
C GLU A 63 30.30 -0.89 -26.10
N PRO A 64 31.24 -0.07 -25.58
CA PRO A 64 30.98 0.87 -24.49
C PRO A 64 30.22 2.14 -24.93
N ALA A 65 29.26 2.54 -24.11
CA ALA A 65 28.35 3.66 -24.34
C ALA A 65 28.94 5.05 -23.95
N PRO A 66 28.49 6.14 -24.61
CA PRO A 66 28.89 7.52 -24.34
C PRO A 66 28.39 8.07 -22.97
N PRO A 67 28.86 9.26 -22.53
CA PRO A 67 28.76 9.70 -21.13
C PRO A 67 27.32 9.88 -20.60
N VAL A 68 27.16 9.54 -19.32
CA VAL A 68 25.93 9.16 -18.63
C VAL A 68 25.07 10.38 -18.22
N PRO A 69 23.76 10.44 -18.55
CA PRO A 69 22.81 11.44 -18.04
C PRO A 69 22.63 11.34 -16.51
N PRO A 70 22.11 12.37 -15.81
CA PRO A 70 21.87 12.27 -14.37
C PRO A 70 21.00 11.04 -14.07
N SER A 71 21.49 10.14 -13.19
CA SER A 71 20.87 8.83 -12.99
C SER A 71 19.46 8.96 -12.41
N LEU A 72 18.51 8.16 -12.92
CA LEU A 72 17.14 8.05 -12.39
C LEU A 72 17.10 7.55 -10.93
N VAL A 73 18.13 6.82 -10.49
CA VAL A 73 18.26 6.25 -9.14
C VAL A 73 19.74 6.23 -8.75
N GLN A 74 20.05 6.51 -7.47
CA GLN A 74 21.39 6.43 -6.90
C GLN A 74 21.46 5.39 -5.76
N PRO A 75 22.65 4.80 -5.48
CA PRO A 75 23.89 4.85 -6.27
C PRO A 75 23.79 4.04 -7.58
N ASP A 76 24.73 4.19 -8.52
CA ASP A 76 24.82 3.31 -9.68
C ASP A 76 25.48 1.96 -9.32
N ASP A 77 24.68 1.04 -8.78
CA ASP A 77 25.06 -0.34 -8.49
C ASP A 77 24.26 -1.35 -9.32
N GLU A 78 24.65 -2.63 -9.25
CA GLU A 78 24.01 -3.69 -10.03
C GLU A 78 22.50 -3.81 -9.76
N HIS A 79 22.06 -3.57 -8.52
CA HIS A 79 20.66 -3.68 -8.14
C HIS A 79 19.83 -2.52 -8.69
N ASN A 80 20.36 -1.29 -8.66
CA ASN A 80 19.69 -0.15 -9.27
C ASN A 80 19.69 -0.23 -10.79
N ARG A 81 20.74 -0.75 -11.43
CA ARG A 81 20.71 -1.06 -12.87
C ARG A 81 19.66 -2.10 -13.21
N ALA A 82 19.55 -3.18 -12.42
CA ALA A 82 18.51 -4.20 -12.58
C ALA A 82 17.10 -3.66 -12.35
N LEU A 83 16.91 -2.75 -11.38
CA LEU A 83 15.65 -2.04 -11.19
C LEU A 83 15.30 -1.26 -12.47
N ILE A 84 16.20 -0.39 -12.93
CA ILE A 84 15.98 0.47 -14.10
C ILE A 84 15.69 -0.37 -15.35
N SER A 85 16.39 -1.48 -15.57
CA SER A 85 16.15 -2.36 -16.72
C SER A 85 14.74 -2.96 -16.75
N HIS A 86 14.02 -2.99 -15.62
CA HIS A 86 12.61 -3.39 -15.59
C HIS A 86 11.64 -2.21 -15.70
N VAL A 87 11.86 -1.15 -14.91
CA VAL A 87 10.85 -0.10 -14.71
C VAL A 87 11.02 1.14 -15.58
N HIS A 88 12.18 1.30 -16.21
CA HIS A 88 12.44 2.30 -17.25
C HIS A 88 13.61 1.81 -18.12
N PRO A 89 13.40 0.76 -18.94
CA PRO A 89 14.49 0.07 -19.63
C PRO A 89 15.29 1.04 -20.53
N PRO A 90 16.62 1.07 -20.43
CA PRO A 90 17.44 1.86 -21.35
C PRO A 90 17.19 1.43 -22.81
N GLY A 91 17.04 2.39 -23.71
CA GLY A 91 16.75 2.10 -25.12
C GLY A 91 15.30 1.68 -25.40
N TRP A 92 14.36 1.83 -24.45
CA TRP A 92 12.95 1.58 -24.68
C TRP A 92 12.44 2.40 -25.87
N THR A 93 11.89 1.72 -26.87
CA THR A 93 11.27 2.37 -28.03
C THR A 93 9.76 2.38 -27.84
N ASN A 94 9.18 3.57 -27.71
CA ASN A 94 7.74 3.73 -27.60
C ASN A 94 7.01 3.07 -28.80
N PRO A 95 5.91 2.34 -28.57
CA PRO A 95 5.18 1.67 -29.64
C PRO A 95 4.47 2.67 -30.56
N THR A 96 4.16 2.25 -31.79
CA THR A 96 3.33 3.05 -32.69
C THR A 96 1.92 3.15 -32.12
N PRO A 97 1.37 4.37 -31.92
CA PRO A 97 0.04 4.53 -31.38
C PRO A 97 -1.03 3.82 -32.21
N ALA A 98 -1.94 3.14 -31.53
CA ALA A 98 -3.18 2.70 -32.14
C ALA A 98 -4.03 3.90 -32.60
N ALA A 99 -4.87 3.67 -33.62
CA ALA A 99 -5.82 4.68 -34.09
C ALA A 99 -6.69 5.25 -32.96
N ARG A 100 -7.10 4.37 -32.02
CA ARG A 100 -7.82 4.74 -30.80
C ARG A 100 -7.62 3.70 -29.71
N TYR A 101 -7.47 4.16 -28.48
CA TYR A 101 -7.43 3.35 -27.27
C TYR A 101 -8.80 3.31 -26.59
N ASP A 102 -9.15 2.17 -26.00
CA ASP A 102 -10.30 2.09 -25.11
C ASP A 102 -10.00 2.82 -23.80
N LEU A 103 -8.78 2.63 -23.28
CA LEU A 103 -8.29 3.26 -22.07
C LEU A 103 -6.87 3.82 -22.24
N VAL A 104 -6.68 5.11 -21.96
CA VAL A 104 -5.36 5.71 -21.74
C VAL A 104 -5.16 5.93 -20.24
N VAL A 105 -4.08 5.41 -19.69
CA VAL A 105 -3.72 5.55 -18.28
C VAL A 105 -2.50 6.45 -18.18
N VAL A 106 -2.59 7.51 -17.37
CA VAL A 106 -1.49 8.47 -17.16
C VAL A 106 -0.94 8.30 -15.75
N GLY A 107 0.30 7.81 -15.64
CA GLY A 107 0.97 7.41 -14.40
C GLY A 107 1.02 5.89 -14.24
N GLY A 108 2.21 5.37 -14.01
CA GLY A 108 2.57 3.96 -13.83
C GLY A 108 2.82 3.57 -12.38
N GLY A 109 2.20 4.27 -11.43
CA GLY A 109 2.07 3.82 -10.04
C GLY A 109 0.90 2.82 -9.87
N THR A 110 0.65 2.36 -8.64
CA THR A 110 -0.33 1.30 -8.35
C THR A 110 -1.70 1.48 -9.00
N ALA A 111 -2.32 2.66 -8.88
CA ALA A 111 -3.63 2.90 -9.50
C ALA A 111 -3.58 2.75 -11.04
N GLY A 112 -2.50 3.20 -11.65
CA GLY A 112 -2.31 3.13 -13.10
C GLY A 112 -2.02 1.71 -13.57
N LEU A 113 -1.09 1.02 -12.92
CA LEU A 113 -0.74 -0.37 -13.21
C LEU A 113 -1.95 -1.31 -13.05
N VAL A 114 -2.74 -1.15 -11.99
CA VAL A 114 -3.97 -1.95 -11.78
C VAL A 114 -5.00 -1.63 -12.85
N SER A 115 -5.20 -0.35 -13.20
CA SER A 115 -6.11 0.06 -14.27
C SER A 115 -5.68 -0.51 -15.63
N ALA A 116 -4.39 -0.43 -15.96
CA ALA A 116 -3.88 -0.90 -17.24
C ALA A 116 -3.97 -2.43 -17.37
N ALA A 117 -3.49 -3.16 -16.36
CA ALA A 117 -3.55 -4.63 -16.36
C ALA A 117 -4.99 -5.14 -16.33
N GLY A 118 -5.85 -4.54 -15.51
CA GLY A 118 -7.26 -4.93 -15.40
C GLY A 118 -8.02 -4.70 -16.70
N ALA A 119 -7.83 -3.56 -17.36
CA ALA A 119 -8.46 -3.26 -18.64
C ALA A 119 -7.96 -4.18 -19.77
N ALA A 120 -6.64 -4.37 -19.88
CA ALA A 120 -6.05 -5.24 -20.90
C ALA A 120 -6.48 -6.70 -20.73
N GLY A 121 -6.57 -7.20 -19.49
CA GLY A 121 -7.09 -8.54 -19.18
C GLY A 121 -8.55 -8.76 -19.59
N LEU A 122 -9.31 -7.69 -19.81
CA LEU A 122 -10.69 -7.71 -20.33
C LEU A 122 -10.74 -7.56 -21.86
N GLY A 123 -9.60 -7.49 -22.54
CA GLY A 123 -9.49 -7.33 -23.99
C GLY A 123 -9.55 -5.88 -24.47
N ALA A 124 -9.51 -4.89 -23.56
CA ALA A 124 -9.47 -3.48 -23.95
C ALA A 124 -8.11 -3.14 -24.56
N ARG A 125 -8.10 -2.25 -25.56
CA ARG A 125 -6.85 -1.66 -26.06
C ARG A 125 -6.39 -0.56 -25.11
N VAL A 126 -5.24 -0.75 -24.48
CA VAL A 126 -4.74 0.12 -23.40
C VAL A 126 -3.41 0.76 -23.77
N ALA A 127 -3.30 2.06 -23.54
CA ALA A 127 -2.02 2.74 -23.45
C ALA A 127 -1.73 3.11 -21.99
N LEU A 128 -0.50 2.84 -21.52
CA LEU A 128 0.01 3.28 -20.24
C LEU A 128 1.14 4.29 -20.48
N VAL A 129 1.04 5.48 -19.89
CA VAL A 129 2.03 6.54 -20.03
C VAL A 129 2.70 6.79 -18.68
N GLU A 130 4.03 6.67 -18.62
CA GLU A 130 4.83 6.94 -17.42
C GLU A 130 6.05 7.79 -17.79
N ARG A 131 6.30 8.87 -17.05
CA ARG A 131 7.40 9.81 -17.33
C ARG A 131 8.72 9.41 -16.67
N HIS A 132 8.63 8.65 -15.58
CA HIS A 132 9.75 8.26 -14.73
C HIS A 132 9.74 6.73 -14.56
N LEU A 133 9.87 6.21 -13.35
CA LEU A 133 9.93 4.77 -13.11
C LEU A 133 8.53 4.17 -12.93
N LEU A 134 8.22 3.11 -13.69
CA LEU A 134 7.07 2.26 -13.41
C LEU A 134 7.14 1.68 -11.98
N GLY A 135 5.97 1.33 -11.43
CA GLY A 135 5.79 1.00 -10.02
C GLY A 135 5.56 2.22 -9.13
N GLY A 136 5.85 3.42 -9.64
CA GLY A 136 5.64 4.70 -8.95
C GLY A 136 6.33 4.76 -7.59
N ASP A 137 5.82 5.60 -6.68
CA ASP A 137 6.41 5.79 -5.36
C ASP A 137 6.49 4.49 -4.55
N CYS A 138 5.44 3.66 -4.58
CA CYS A 138 5.35 2.47 -3.73
C CYS A 138 6.56 1.56 -3.89
N LEU A 139 6.90 1.21 -5.14
CA LEU A 139 8.07 0.38 -5.45
C LEU A 139 9.37 1.14 -5.27
N ASN A 140 9.44 2.37 -5.80
CA ASN A 140 10.72 3.04 -6.01
C ASN A 140 11.21 3.82 -4.78
N VAL A 141 10.33 4.56 -4.11
CA VAL A 141 10.70 5.59 -3.11
C VAL A 141 9.70 5.69 -1.94
N GLY A 142 9.04 4.58 -1.63
CA GLY A 142 7.92 4.53 -0.70
C GLY A 142 7.89 3.24 0.08
N CYS A 143 6.80 2.48 -0.02
CA CYS A 143 6.52 1.32 0.82
C CYS A 143 7.61 0.24 0.75
N VAL A 144 8.02 -0.19 -0.46
CA VAL A 144 9.00 -1.27 -0.60
C VAL A 144 10.35 -0.92 0.04
N PRO A 145 11.02 0.19 -0.31
CA PRO A 145 12.30 0.52 0.29
C PRO A 145 12.19 0.84 1.79
N SER A 146 11.12 1.52 2.24
CA SER A 146 10.97 1.85 3.65
C SER A 146 10.74 0.60 4.51
N LYS A 147 9.89 -0.33 4.09
CA LYS A 147 9.61 -1.56 4.85
C LYS A 147 10.81 -2.51 4.83
N ALA A 148 11.60 -2.52 3.76
CA ALA A 148 12.86 -3.26 3.72
C ALA A 148 13.88 -2.75 4.74
N MET A 149 14.01 -1.42 4.90
CA MET A 149 14.86 -0.81 5.94
C MET A 149 14.31 -1.01 7.35
N ILE A 150 13.01 -0.81 7.56
CA ILE A 150 12.35 -0.99 8.86
C ILE A 150 12.56 -2.43 9.36
N ALA A 151 12.48 -3.43 8.46
CA ALA A 151 12.77 -4.81 8.82
C ALA A 151 14.20 -4.98 9.36
N ALA A 152 15.21 -4.40 8.72
CA ALA A 152 16.59 -4.44 9.21
C ALA A 152 16.75 -3.69 10.55
N ALA A 153 16.10 -2.54 10.69
CA ALA A 153 16.09 -1.77 11.93
C ALA A 153 15.42 -2.52 13.10
N ARG A 154 14.33 -3.24 12.84
CA ARG A 154 13.67 -4.14 13.80
C ARG A 154 14.63 -5.25 14.23
N THR A 155 15.32 -5.90 13.29
CA THR A 155 16.33 -6.93 13.59
C THR A 155 17.46 -6.39 14.48
N ALA A 156 17.97 -5.18 14.20
CA ALA A 156 19.00 -4.55 15.03
C ALA A 156 18.50 -4.24 16.45
N ALA A 157 17.24 -3.79 16.60
CA ALA A 157 16.63 -3.59 17.92
C ALA A 157 16.46 -4.91 18.67
N THR A 158 15.87 -5.93 18.05
CA THR A 158 15.72 -7.27 18.64
C THR A 158 17.05 -7.83 19.09
N ALA A 159 18.11 -7.70 18.28
CA ALA A 159 19.45 -8.14 18.63
C ALA A 159 20.00 -7.46 19.90
N ARG A 160 19.64 -6.20 20.17
CA ARG A 160 20.01 -5.48 21.40
C ARG A 160 19.15 -5.86 22.60
N GLU A 161 17.92 -6.28 22.35
CA GLU A 161 16.92 -6.65 23.37
C GLU A 161 16.98 -8.15 23.77
N THR A 162 17.78 -8.97 23.07
CA THR A 162 17.92 -10.41 23.35
C THR A 162 18.24 -10.79 24.80
N PRO A 163 18.96 -9.97 25.62
CA PRO A 163 19.19 -10.31 27.02
C PRO A 163 17.90 -10.48 27.84
N ALA A 164 16.82 -9.79 27.47
CA ALA A 164 15.50 -9.97 28.10
C ALA A 164 14.94 -11.39 27.89
N PHE A 165 15.37 -12.07 26.82
CA PHE A 165 15.03 -13.46 26.50
C PHE A 165 16.10 -14.46 26.98
N GLY A 166 17.04 -14.04 27.81
CA GLY A 166 18.14 -14.88 28.29
C GLY A 166 19.22 -15.19 27.23
N VAL A 167 19.17 -14.53 26.07
CA VAL A 167 20.13 -14.71 24.97
C VAL A 167 21.14 -13.57 25.01
N ARG A 168 22.43 -13.90 25.19
CA ARG A 168 23.49 -12.90 25.31
C ARG A 168 24.24 -12.71 23.99
N VAL A 169 24.41 -11.46 23.58
CA VAL A 169 25.25 -11.05 22.44
C VAL A 169 26.34 -10.09 22.95
N SER A 170 27.53 -10.11 22.34
CA SER A 170 28.66 -9.27 22.75
C SER A 170 28.58 -7.81 22.24
N GLY A 171 27.65 -7.53 21.35
CA GLY A 171 27.41 -6.21 20.76
C GLY A 171 26.56 -6.33 19.49
N VAL A 172 26.04 -5.20 19.02
CA VAL A 172 25.30 -5.11 17.74
C VAL A 172 25.93 -4.01 16.92
N ASP A 173 26.74 -4.42 15.94
CA ASP A 173 27.30 -3.54 14.92
C ASP A 173 26.43 -3.60 13.66
N VAL A 174 26.04 -2.44 13.15
CA VAL A 174 25.12 -2.33 12.01
C VAL A 174 25.90 -1.80 10.81
N ASP A 175 26.11 -2.68 9.81
CA ASP A 175 26.60 -2.27 8.50
C ASP A 175 25.46 -1.61 7.71
N PHE A 176 25.39 -0.29 7.78
CA PHE A 176 24.37 0.47 7.06
C PHE A 176 24.48 0.33 5.54
N ALA A 177 25.68 0.20 4.99
CA ALA A 177 25.86 0.03 3.55
C ALA A 177 25.24 -1.28 3.09
N ALA A 178 25.46 -2.38 3.84
CA ALA A 178 24.85 -3.67 3.55
C ALA A 178 23.32 -3.67 3.76
N VAL A 179 22.80 -2.92 4.73
CA VAL A 179 21.34 -2.72 4.90
C VAL A 179 20.74 -2.06 3.66
N MET A 180 21.38 -1.01 3.16
CA MET A 180 20.93 -0.26 1.99
C MET A 180 21.08 -1.07 0.70
N GLU A 181 22.16 -1.83 0.54
CA GLU A 181 22.34 -2.79 -0.55
C GLU A 181 21.22 -3.85 -0.55
N ARG A 182 20.95 -4.47 0.61
CA ARG A 182 19.83 -5.43 0.76
C ARG A 182 18.50 -4.82 0.35
N MET A 183 18.22 -3.58 0.75
CA MET A 183 17.01 -2.87 0.35
C MET A 183 16.93 -2.75 -1.18
N ARG A 184 18.00 -2.32 -1.84
CA ARG A 184 18.05 -2.16 -3.30
C ARG A 184 17.89 -3.50 -4.02
N ARG A 185 18.54 -4.56 -3.53
CA ARG A 185 18.40 -5.94 -4.03
C ARG A 185 16.95 -6.43 -3.97
N LEU A 186 16.29 -6.24 -2.83
CA LEU A 186 14.88 -6.65 -2.66
C LEU A 186 13.96 -5.85 -3.57
N ARG A 187 14.16 -4.53 -3.68
CA ARG A 187 13.41 -3.66 -4.59
C ARG A 187 13.57 -4.10 -6.05
N ALA A 188 14.80 -4.38 -6.49
CA ALA A 188 15.09 -4.89 -7.83
C ALA A 188 14.43 -6.24 -8.08
N GLY A 189 14.42 -7.15 -7.11
CA GLY A 189 13.76 -8.46 -7.22
C GLY A 189 12.22 -8.39 -7.35
N ILE A 190 11.59 -7.30 -6.89
CA ILE A 190 10.14 -7.08 -7.01
C ILE A 190 9.79 -6.35 -8.31
N ALA A 191 10.70 -5.53 -8.83
CA ALA A 191 10.51 -4.69 -10.01
C ALA A 191 9.93 -5.40 -11.27
N PRO A 192 10.22 -6.67 -11.57
CA PRO A 192 9.60 -7.37 -12.69
C PRO A 192 8.06 -7.39 -12.66
N HIS A 193 7.45 -7.29 -11.49
CA HIS A 193 5.98 -7.25 -11.34
C HIS A 193 5.36 -5.94 -11.84
N ASP A 194 6.14 -4.87 -11.87
CA ASP A 194 5.70 -3.53 -12.29
C ASP A 194 6.36 -3.08 -13.60
N GLY A 195 7.31 -3.86 -14.13
CA GLY A 195 8.14 -3.50 -15.28
C GLY A 195 7.44 -3.43 -16.63
N ALA A 196 8.02 -2.66 -17.54
CA ALA A 196 7.46 -2.34 -18.87
C ALA A 196 7.17 -3.61 -19.68
N GLU A 197 8.12 -4.55 -19.73
CA GLU A 197 7.95 -5.79 -20.50
C GLU A 197 6.77 -6.65 -20.02
N ARG A 198 6.53 -6.70 -18.70
CA ARG A 198 5.39 -7.45 -18.15
C ARG A 198 4.09 -6.85 -18.68
N PHE A 199 3.97 -5.52 -18.66
CA PHE A 199 2.79 -4.84 -19.15
C PHE A 199 2.61 -5.00 -20.67
N THR A 200 3.69 -4.97 -21.44
CA THR A 200 3.64 -5.31 -22.87
C THR A 200 3.17 -6.75 -23.10
N ARG A 201 3.65 -7.73 -22.32
CA ARG A 201 3.16 -9.12 -22.40
C ARG A 201 1.68 -9.28 -22.03
N LEU A 202 1.13 -8.36 -21.23
CA LEU A 202 -0.30 -8.30 -20.91
C LEU A 202 -1.14 -7.63 -22.02
N GLY A 203 -0.51 -7.11 -23.08
CA GLY A 203 -1.19 -6.42 -24.18
C GLY A 203 -1.39 -4.92 -23.97
N VAL A 204 -0.59 -4.31 -23.09
CA VAL A 204 -0.59 -2.85 -22.87
C VAL A 204 0.50 -2.20 -23.73
N ASP A 205 0.14 -1.15 -24.46
CA ASP A 205 1.11 -0.28 -25.12
C ASP A 205 1.74 0.64 -24.06
N VAL A 206 3.01 0.41 -23.72
CA VAL A 206 3.72 1.19 -22.70
C VAL A 206 4.51 2.30 -23.36
N PHE A 207 4.16 3.54 -23.03
CA PHE A 207 4.84 4.76 -23.46
C PHE A 207 5.63 5.33 -22.28
N LEU A 208 6.93 5.47 -22.45
CA LEU A 208 7.80 6.18 -21.52
C LEU A 208 8.01 7.61 -22.03
N GLY A 209 7.66 8.59 -21.19
CA GLY A 209 7.75 10.01 -21.49
C GLY A 209 6.64 10.85 -20.83
N ASP A 210 6.76 12.17 -20.95
CA ASP A 210 5.79 13.10 -20.37
C ASP A 210 4.46 13.09 -21.15
N GLY A 211 3.40 12.66 -20.46
CA GLY A 211 2.04 12.68 -20.99
C GLY A 211 1.33 14.01 -20.72
N ARG A 212 0.80 14.66 -21.76
CA ARG A 212 0.03 15.91 -21.65
C ARG A 212 -1.27 15.83 -22.43
N PHE A 213 -2.40 16.17 -21.81
CA PHE A 213 -3.67 16.29 -22.51
C PHE A 213 -3.64 17.49 -23.48
N THR A 214 -3.99 17.24 -24.73
CA THR A 214 -4.09 18.24 -25.80
C THR A 214 -5.54 18.53 -26.20
N GLY A 215 -6.49 17.85 -25.57
CA GLY A 215 -7.93 18.09 -25.73
C GLY A 215 -8.77 17.12 -24.90
N ARG A 216 -10.09 17.22 -25.03
CA ARG A 216 -11.07 16.46 -24.22
C ARG A 216 -11.02 14.94 -24.38
N ALA A 217 -10.35 14.43 -25.41
CA ALA A 217 -10.22 13.00 -25.71
C ALA A 217 -8.88 12.64 -26.37
N ALA A 218 -7.86 13.46 -26.12
CA ALA A 218 -6.52 13.28 -26.70
C ALA A 218 -5.43 13.60 -25.68
N LEU A 219 -4.39 12.77 -25.67
CA LEU A 219 -3.14 12.94 -24.94
C LEU A 219 -2.00 12.95 -25.95
N GLU A 220 -0.91 13.63 -25.64
CA GLU A 220 0.36 13.55 -26.35
C GLU A 220 1.43 13.01 -25.40
N VAL A 221 2.31 12.16 -25.92
CA VAL A 221 3.53 11.70 -25.25
C VAL A 221 4.64 11.62 -26.28
N ASP A 222 5.76 12.29 -26.04
CA ASP A 222 6.92 12.27 -26.95
C ASP A 222 6.56 12.60 -28.42
N GLY A 223 5.74 13.65 -28.61
CA GLY A 223 5.22 14.07 -29.93
C GLY A 223 4.18 13.14 -30.56
N ARG A 224 3.83 12.02 -29.90
CA ARG A 224 2.86 11.04 -30.38
C ARG A 224 1.48 11.31 -29.79
N ARG A 225 0.50 11.50 -30.66
CA ARG A 225 -0.90 11.73 -30.26
C ARG A 225 -1.61 10.40 -29.99
N LEU A 226 -2.13 10.24 -28.77
CA LEU A 226 -2.98 9.14 -28.34
C LEU A 226 -4.44 9.63 -28.25
N THR A 227 -5.35 8.99 -28.98
CA THR A 227 -6.79 9.27 -28.85
C THR A 227 -7.48 8.17 -28.05
N PHE A 228 -8.51 8.51 -27.27
CA PHE A 228 -9.13 7.56 -26.35
C PHE A 228 -10.65 7.61 -26.24
N THR A 229 -11.23 6.52 -25.77
CA THR A 229 -12.64 6.45 -25.35
C THR A 229 -12.80 6.86 -23.88
N ARG A 230 -11.90 6.36 -23.03
CA ARG A 230 -11.77 6.70 -21.61
C ARG A 230 -10.31 6.97 -21.23
N ALA A 231 -10.09 7.75 -20.19
CA ALA A 231 -8.76 7.89 -19.59
C ALA A 231 -8.80 7.84 -18.06
N VAL A 232 -7.69 7.43 -17.46
CA VAL A 232 -7.46 7.48 -16.00
C VAL A 232 -6.25 8.35 -15.71
N ILE A 233 -6.43 9.35 -14.84
CA ILE A 233 -5.32 10.13 -14.26
C ILE A 233 -4.91 9.43 -12.96
N ALA A 234 -3.72 8.86 -12.95
CA ALA A 234 -3.12 8.10 -11.85
C ALA A 234 -1.70 8.60 -11.54
N THR A 235 -1.49 9.91 -11.65
CA THR A 235 -0.18 10.59 -11.58
C THR A 235 0.40 10.70 -10.16
N GLY A 236 -0.34 10.22 -9.17
CA GLY A 236 0.13 10.12 -7.79
C GLY A 236 0.34 11.47 -7.10
N ALA A 237 1.29 11.50 -6.17
CA ALA A 237 1.71 12.68 -5.43
C ALA A 237 3.25 12.67 -5.29
N ARG A 238 3.82 13.77 -4.84
CA ARG A 238 5.25 13.96 -4.59
C ARG A 238 5.50 14.49 -3.18
N ALA A 239 6.71 14.35 -2.67
CA ALA A 239 7.10 14.95 -1.40
C ALA A 239 6.98 16.48 -1.46
N THR A 240 6.57 17.10 -0.36
CA THR A 240 6.57 18.57 -0.22
C THR A 240 7.48 18.99 0.92
N ALA A 241 8.32 19.99 0.67
CA ALA A 241 9.03 20.67 1.73
C ALA A 241 8.20 21.81 2.32
N PRO A 242 8.22 22.00 3.65
CA PRO A 242 7.65 23.20 4.26
C PRO A 242 8.48 24.42 3.83
N PRO A 243 7.85 25.60 3.67
CA PRO A 243 8.52 26.82 3.23
C PRO A 243 9.35 27.43 4.37
N ILE A 244 10.41 26.74 4.78
CA ILE A 244 11.34 27.14 5.83
C ILE A 244 12.50 27.91 5.18
N PRO A 245 12.74 29.18 5.55
CA PRO A 245 13.87 29.94 5.03
C PRO A 245 15.20 29.20 5.17
N GLY A 246 15.99 29.12 4.10
CA GLY A 246 17.30 28.47 4.10
C GLY A 246 17.28 26.95 3.92
N LEU A 247 16.11 26.28 3.94
CA LEU A 247 16.00 24.82 3.91
C LEU A 247 16.47 24.22 2.58
N GLU A 248 16.11 24.84 1.45
CA GLU A 248 16.53 24.40 0.13
C GLU A 248 18.04 24.57 -0.04
N GLU A 249 18.59 25.69 0.42
CA GLU A 249 20.01 26.04 0.30
C GLU A 249 20.92 25.14 1.14
N VAL A 250 20.49 24.73 2.33
CA VAL A 250 21.24 23.74 3.13
C VAL A 250 21.09 22.33 2.57
N GLY A 251 20.03 22.09 1.79
CA GLY A 251 19.58 20.80 1.27
C GLY A 251 18.88 19.94 2.33
N TYR A 252 18.05 19.01 1.86
CA TYR A 252 17.35 18.04 2.70
C TYR A 252 17.07 16.75 1.93
N LEU A 253 16.72 15.72 2.69
CA LEU A 253 16.23 14.44 2.20
C LEU A 253 14.71 14.42 2.27
N THR A 254 14.09 13.66 1.37
CA THR A 254 12.67 13.31 1.40
C THR A 254 12.55 11.79 1.27
N ASN A 255 11.33 11.24 1.23
CA ASN A 255 11.15 9.83 0.85
C ASN A 255 11.73 9.51 -0.54
N GLU A 256 11.89 10.50 -1.42
CA GLU A 256 12.44 10.30 -2.77
C GLU A 256 13.96 10.09 -2.76
N THR A 257 14.67 10.68 -1.80
CA THR A 257 16.14 10.74 -1.78
C THR A 257 16.78 10.01 -0.61
N VAL A 258 16.07 9.79 0.50
CA VAL A 258 16.60 9.11 1.70
C VAL A 258 17.08 7.69 1.41
N PHE A 259 16.46 7.01 0.43
CA PHE A 259 16.81 5.64 0.05
C PHE A 259 18.04 5.56 -0.86
N TRP A 260 18.65 6.69 -1.23
CA TRP A 260 19.90 6.75 -1.98
C TRP A 260 21.13 6.79 -1.10
N LEU A 261 20.96 6.95 0.22
CA LEU A 261 22.06 6.99 1.16
C LEU A 261 22.86 5.68 1.12
N THR A 262 24.18 5.80 1.05
CA THR A 262 25.14 4.70 1.20
C THR A 262 25.86 4.76 2.54
N GLU A 263 25.84 5.91 3.20
CA GLU A 263 26.44 6.14 4.51
C GLU A 263 25.37 6.57 5.52
N LEU A 264 25.52 6.10 6.76
CA LEU A 264 24.61 6.43 7.85
C LEU A 264 24.89 7.87 8.34
N PRO A 265 23.92 8.80 8.30
CA PRO A 265 24.10 10.11 8.93
C PRO A 265 24.23 9.92 10.44
N ARG A 266 25.33 10.36 11.05
CA ARG A 266 25.56 10.19 12.49
C ARG A 266 24.57 11.01 13.33
N ARG A 267 24.14 12.17 12.80
CA ARG A 267 23.09 13.04 13.35
C ARG A 267 22.05 13.32 12.28
N LEU A 268 20.80 12.92 12.53
CA LEU A 268 19.67 13.13 11.64
C LEU A 268 18.61 14.00 12.32
N ALA A 269 18.26 15.13 11.71
CA ALA A 269 17.09 15.90 12.10
C ALA A 269 15.90 15.49 11.21
N VAL A 270 14.74 15.20 11.81
CA VAL A 270 13.51 14.86 11.11
C VAL A 270 12.49 15.99 11.30
N ILE A 271 11.99 16.55 10.21
CA ILE A 271 10.96 17.59 10.21
C ILE A 271 9.60 16.92 9.93
N GLY A 272 8.72 16.94 10.93
CA GLY A 272 7.41 16.29 10.92
C GLY A 272 7.48 14.86 11.47
N ALA A 273 6.64 14.58 12.46
CA ALA A 273 6.43 13.28 13.10
C ALA A 273 5.08 12.67 12.71
N GLY A 274 4.68 12.82 11.44
CA GLY A 274 3.64 11.99 10.82
C GLY A 274 4.11 10.53 10.61
N PRO A 275 3.32 9.68 9.94
CA PRO A 275 3.65 8.25 9.75
C PRO A 275 5.05 8.02 9.17
N ILE A 276 5.40 8.69 8.05
CA ILE A 276 6.71 8.59 7.40
C ILE A 276 7.83 9.07 8.34
N GLY A 277 7.61 10.18 9.04
CA GLY A 277 8.56 10.76 9.97
C GLY A 277 8.86 9.83 11.14
N CYS A 278 7.83 9.24 11.75
CA CYS A 278 8.00 8.29 12.85
C CYS A 278 8.68 6.98 12.39
N GLU A 279 8.24 6.39 11.27
CA GLU A 279 8.85 5.18 10.72
C GLU A 279 10.35 5.36 10.47
N LEU A 280 10.72 6.44 9.77
CA LEU A 280 12.12 6.68 9.42
C LEU A 280 12.94 7.15 10.63
N ALA A 281 12.38 7.95 11.54
CA ALA A 281 13.07 8.33 12.77
C ALA A 281 13.44 7.10 13.61
N GLN A 282 12.49 6.17 13.79
CA GLN A 282 12.75 4.93 14.52
C GLN A 282 13.77 4.06 13.79
N ALA A 283 13.64 3.90 12.47
CA ALA A 283 14.54 3.08 11.68
C ALA A 283 15.98 3.59 11.76
N PHE A 284 16.22 4.87 11.46
CA PHE A 284 17.56 5.46 11.53
C PHE A 284 18.14 5.42 12.94
N CYS A 285 17.33 5.66 13.97
CA CYS A 285 17.79 5.56 15.36
C CYS A 285 18.28 4.16 15.70
N ARG A 286 17.49 3.13 15.35
CA ARG A 286 17.86 1.72 15.55
C ARG A 286 19.04 1.27 14.68
N LEU A 287 19.25 1.89 13.52
CA LEU A 287 20.42 1.64 12.68
C LEU A 287 21.68 2.37 13.17
N GLY A 288 21.57 3.28 14.14
CA GLY A 288 22.71 3.90 14.83
C GLY A 288 22.81 5.43 14.74
N SER A 289 21.88 6.11 14.06
CA SER A 289 21.85 7.58 14.02
C SER A 289 21.40 8.17 15.35
N ARG A 290 21.97 9.32 15.73
CA ARG A 290 21.35 10.20 16.74
C ARG A 290 20.24 11.01 16.07
N VAL A 291 18.99 10.70 16.39
CA VAL A 291 17.83 11.30 15.72
C VAL A 291 17.16 12.34 16.59
N THR A 292 16.87 13.53 16.03
CA THR A 292 15.99 14.53 16.63
C THR A 292 14.78 14.75 15.73
N ALA A 293 13.58 14.46 16.21
CA ALA A 293 12.33 14.69 15.49
C ALA A 293 11.65 15.96 15.99
N LEU A 294 11.42 16.91 15.09
CA LEU A 294 10.74 18.18 15.34
C LEU A 294 9.32 18.11 14.76
N GLU A 295 8.32 18.25 15.63
CA GLU A 295 6.90 18.23 15.24
C GLU A 295 6.22 19.49 15.76
N MET A 296 5.45 20.13 14.88
CA MET A 296 4.70 21.34 15.20
C MET A 296 3.45 21.03 16.03
N LEU A 297 2.85 19.87 15.82
CA LEU A 297 1.69 19.39 16.57
C LEU A 297 2.05 18.98 18.01
N PRO A 298 1.07 18.94 18.93
CA PRO A 298 1.30 18.59 20.33
C PRO A 298 1.50 17.08 20.57
N GLN A 299 1.47 16.25 19.53
CA GLN A 299 1.72 14.80 19.59
C GLN A 299 2.36 14.32 18.28
N VAL A 300 3.06 13.18 18.35
CA VAL A 300 3.42 12.41 17.15
C VAL A 300 2.17 11.80 16.53
N LEU A 301 2.23 11.47 15.24
CA LEU A 301 1.10 10.91 14.50
C LEU A 301 -0.18 11.75 14.72
N GLY A 302 -0.12 13.06 14.48
CA GLY A 302 -1.18 14.00 14.88
C GLY A 302 -2.58 13.82 14.27
N LYS A 303 -2.81 12.76 13.48
CA LYS A 303 -4.14 12.33 12.99
C LYS A 303 -4.63 11.04 13.65
N GLU A 304 -3.82 10.42 14.50
CA GLU A 304 -4.12 9.17 15.21
C GLU A 304 -4.76 9.43 16.58
N ASP A 305 -5.41 8.39 17.09
CA ASP A 305 -5.89 8.33 18.47
C ASP A 305 -4.77 8.71 19.47
N PRO A 306 -5.00 9.64 20.42
CA PRO A 306 -3.98 10.11 21.35
C PRO A 306 -3.31 8.99 22.17
N ASP A 307 -4.06 7.94 22.53
CA ASP A 307 -3.49 6.82 23.29
C ASP A 307 -2.56 5.98 22.41
N ALA A 308 -2.90 5.81 21.13
CA ALA A 308 -2.05 5.11 20.17
C ALA A 308 -0.76 5.93 19.89
N ALA A 309 -0.90 7.23 19.67
CA ALA A 309 0.22 8.15 19.51
C ALA A 309 1.15 8.13 20.72
N ALA A 310 0.60 8.12 21.94
CA ALA A 310 1.38 8.09 23.17
C ALA A 310 2.19 6.78 23.33
N VAL A 311 1.66 5.64 22.91
CA VAL A 311 2.41 4.36 22.90
C VAL A 311 3.62 4.47 21.95
N VAL A 312 3.40 4.97 20.73
CA VAL A 312 4.47 5.17 19.74
C VAL A 312 5.51 6.17 20.25
N GLU A 313 5.09 7.31 20.81
CA GLU A 313 6.00 8.32 21.35
C GLU A 313 6.91 7.74 22.44
N ARG A 314 6.34 7.02 23.41
CA ARG A 314 7.12 6.38 24.48
C ARG A 314 8.16 5.42 23.91
N ARG A 315 7.78 4.63 22.91
CA ARG A 315 8.69 3.65 22.30
C ARG A 315 9.77 4.31 21.44
N LEU A 316 9.44 5.35 20.68
CA LEU A 316 10.44 6.17 19.97
C LEU A 316 11.47 6.79 20.92
N ARG A 317 11.01 7.34 22.05
CA ARG A 317 11.91 7.89 23.09
C ARG A 317 12.78 6.79 23.71
N ALA A 318 12.20 5.62 23.99
CA ALA A 318 12.93 4.47 24.53
C ALA A 318 13.99 3.93 23.55
N ASP A 319 13.72 3.98 22.24
CA ASP A 319 14.70 3.65 21.20
C ASP A 319 15.84 4.69 21.10
N GLY A 320 15.65 5.90 21.65
CA GLY A 320 16.65 6.98 21.68
C GLY A 320 16.35 8.18 20.78
N VAL A 321 15.15 8.27 20.20
CA VAL A 321 14.74 9.43 19.40
C VAL A 321 14.44 10.62 20.31
N ALA A 322 15.14 11.74 20.09
CA ALA A 322 14.83 13.00 20.76
C ALA A 322 13.64 13.68 20.09
N ILE A 323 12.46 13.61 20.70
CA ILE A 323 11.23 14.21 20.15
C ILE A 323 10.96 15.57 20.79
N VAL A 324 10.79 16.59 19.94
CA VAL A 324 10.39 17.95 20.30
C VAL A 324 9.04 18.26 19.66
N LEU A 325 8.00 18.32 20.48
CA LEU A 325 6.62 18.67 20.09
C LEU A 325 6.40 20.17 20.21
N GLY A 326 5.41 20.72 19.50
CA GLY A 326 5.17 22.16 19.45
C GLY A 326 6.33 22.96 18.88
N ALA A 327 7.21 22.32 18.08
CA ALA A 327 8.41 22.93 17.52
C ALA A 327 8.07 23.73 16.26
N ARG A 328 8.24 25.05 16.31
CA ARG A 328 8.14 25.93 15.15
C ARG A 328 9.53 26.22 14.60
N ILE A 329 9.87 25.62 13.46
CA ILE A 329 11.15 25.86 12.80
C ILE A 329 11.11 27.24 12.12
N GLU A 330 12.05 28.10 12.49
CA GLU A 330 12.14 29.47 11.98
C GLU A 330 12.96 29.56 10.70
N ARG A 331 14.10 28.84 10.65
CA ARG A 331 15.01 28.79 9.50
C ARG A 331 15.95 27.59 9.59
N ALA A 332 16.57 27.27 8.46
CA ALA A 332 17.70 26.39 8.37
C ALA A 332 18.94 27.15 7.88
N GLU A 333 20.12 26.81 8.37
CA GLU A 333 21.37 27.44 7.92
C GLU A 333 22.54 26.46 7.96
N ARG A 334 23.54 26.72 7.13
CA ARG A 334 24.78 25.94 7.10
C ARG A 334 25.81 26.63 7.99
N ARG A 335 26.37 25.89 8.95
CA ARG A 335 27.48 26.36 9.81
C ARG A 335 28.67 25.42 9.65
N GLY A 336 29.61 25.82 8.78
CA GLY A 336 30.70 24.94 8.37
C GLY A 336 30.17 23.69 7.66
N ARG A 337 30.46 22.51 8.23
CA ARG A 337 29.98 21.22 7.69
C ARG A 337 28.55 20.89 8.12
N ASP A 338 28.08 21.49 9.22
CA ASP A 338 26.81 21.16 9.85
C ASP A 338 25.63 21.87 9.16
N ARG A 339 24.49 21.17 9.11
CA ARG A 339 23.18 21.76 8.85
C ARG A 339 22.52 22.06 10.20
N VAL A 340 22.05 23.27 10.39
CA VAL A 340 21.45 23.71 11.66
C VAL A 340 20.01 24.14 11.43
N LEU A 341 19.08 23.53 12.18
CA LEU A 341 17.71 24.00 12.25
C LEU A 341 17.54 24.86 13.50
N VAL A 342 17.05 26.07 13.31
CA VAL A 342 16.71 26.99 14.40
C VAL A 342 15.20 26.98 14.58
N TYR A 343 14.75 26.73 15.80
CA TYR A 343 13.34 26.55 16.10
C TYR A 343 12.96 27.14 17.45
N GLU A 344 11.69 27.50 17.60
CA GLU A 344 11.07 27.86 18.87
C GLU A 344 10.31 26.65 19.42
N ALA A 345 10.49 26.35 20.70
CA ALA A 345 9.68 25.37 21.41
C ALA A 345 9.56 25.78 22.89
N ALA A 346 8.36 25.66 23.45
CA ALA A 346 8.05 26.06 24.83
C ALA A 346 8.50 27.51 25.15
N GLY A 347 8.33 28.44 24.20
CA GLY A 347 8.69 29.86 24.36
C GLY A 347 10.19 30.14 24.37
N ALA A 348 11.04 29.16 24.08
CA ALA A 348 12.49 29.33 24.00
C ALA A 348 13.02 28.98 22.62
N ARG A 349 13.92 29.83 22.11
CA ARG A 349 14.65 29.57 20.87
C ARG A 349 15.76 28.55 21.12
N ARG A 350 15.82 27.53 20.26
CA ARG A 350 16.75 26.41 20.34
C ARG A 350 17.27 26.06 18.95
N GLU A 351 18.29 25.23 18.91
CA GLU A 351 18.94 24.82 17.68
C GLU A 351 19.28 23.34 17.71
N VAL A 352 19.23 22.69 16.55
CA VAL A 352 19.73 21.33 16.36
C VAL A 352 20.70 21.31 15.18
N ALA A 353 21.94 20.91 15.47
CA ALA A 353 22.99 20.70 14.47
C ALA A 353 23.03 19.23 14.04
N CYS A 354 23.03 18.98 12.74
CA CYS A 354 22.92 17.65 12.16
C CYS A 354 23.72 17.51 10.86
N ASP A 355 23.90 16.26 10.43
CA ASP A 355 24.61 15.93 9.19
C ASP A 355 23.63 15.88 8.01
N ALA A 356 22.41 15.40 8.28
CA ALA A 356 21.31 15.34 7.33
C ALA A 356 19.99 15.82 7.97
N ILE A 357 19.13 16.39 7.13
CA ILE A 357 17.75 16.76 7.46
C ILE A 357 16.84 15.87 6.61
N LEU A 358 15.86 15.22 7.23
CA LEU A 358 14.80 14.47 6.55
C LEU A 358 13.48 15.20 6.73
N VAL A 359 12.80 15.49 5.62
CA VAL A 359 11.47 16.11 5.61
C VAL A 359 10.40 15.06 5.40
N GLY A 360 9.53 14.89 6.41
CA GLY A 360 8.37 14.00 6.42
C GLY A 360 7.04 14.75 6.53
N ALA A 361 6.99 16.02 6.10
CA ALA A 361 5.91 16.95 6.44
C ALA A 361 4.66 16.89 5.53
N GLY A 362 4.66 16.15 4.43
CA GLY A 362 3.48 16.05 3.57
C GLY A 362 3.75 15.61 2.14
N ARG A 363 2.66 15.51 1.36
CA ARG A 363 2.66 15.14 -0.05
C ARG A 363 1.68 16.03 -0.82
N ALA A 364 2.07 16.46 -2.02
CA ALA A 364 1.22 17.22 -2.94
C ALA A 364 0.86 16.37 -4.18
N PRO A 365 -0.39 16.43 -4.66
CA PRO A 365 -0.81 15.71 -5.86
C PRO A 365 -0.07 16.24 -7.10
N ASN A 366 0.24 15.34 -8.03
CA ASN A 366 0.92 15.70 -9.28
C ASN A 366 -0.11 16.09 -10.35
N VAL A 367 -0.34 17.39 -10.53
CA VAL A 367 -1.32 17.95 -11.48
C VAL A 367 -0.69 18.87 -12.52
N GLU A 368 0.53 19.33 -12.27
CA GLU A 368 1.25 20.29 -13.10
C GLU A 368 1.72 19.67 -14.42
N GLY A 369 1.71 20.44 -15.50
CA GLY A 369 2.19 20.01 -16.83
C GLY A 369 1.27 19.04 -17.58
N LEU A 370 0.21 18.53 -16.95
CA LEU A 370 -0.69 17.53 -17.55
C LEU A 370 -1.69 18.08 -18.58
N GLY A 371 -1.87 19.40 -18.68
CA GLY A 371 -2.85 20.01 -19.60
C GLY A 371 -4.32 19.72 -19.24
N LEU A 372 -4.65 19.65 -17.94
CA LEU A 372 -5.98 19.31 -17.45
C LEU A 372 -7.09 20.26 -17.95
N GLU A 373 -6.74 21.50 -18.20
CA GLU A 373 -7.57 22.58 -18.70
C GLU A 373 -8.02 22.28 -20.13
N ALA A 374 -7.09 21.86 -20.99
CA ALA A 374 -7.41 21.40 -22.34
C ALA A 374 -8.28 20.12 -22.33
N ALA A 375 -8.11 19.29 -21.30
CA ALA A 375 -8.96 18.12 -21.06
C ALA A 375 -10.33 18.47 -20.48
N GLY A 376 -10.55 19.69 -19.97
CA GLY A 376 -11.76 20.07 -19.23
C GLY A 376 -11.91 19.37 -17.88
N VAL A 377 -10.79 19.13 -17.19
CA VAL A 377 -10.69 18.49 -15.88
C VAL A 377 -10.40 19.53 -14.80
N ALA A 378 -11.31 19.67 -13.83
CA ALA A 378 -11.11 20.54 -12.68
C ALA A 378 -10.13 19.90 -11.67
N HIS A 379 -9.25 20.72 -11.10
CA HIS A 379 -8.30 20.34 -10.06
C HIS A 379 -8.05 21.51 -9.12
N GLY A 380 -7.43 21.23 -7.98
CA GLY A 380 -7.04 22.23 -6.98
C GLY A 380 -5.95 21.70 -6.07
N ARG A 381 -5.79 22.32 -4.89
CA ARG A 381 -4.74 21.98 -3.91
C ARG A 381 -4.76 20.49 -3.50
N ASP A 382 -5.95 19.90 -3.41
CA ASP A 382 -6.13 18.50 -2.98
C ASP A 382 -6.04 17.49 -4.15
N GLY A 383 -5.89 17.99 -5.38
CA GLY A 383 -5.65 17.21 -6.59
C GLY A 383 -6.79 17.32 -7.60
N VAL A 384 -7.00 16.26 -8.39
CA VAL A 384 -8.07 16.21 -9.39
C VAL A 384 -9.43 16.04 -8.71
N THR A 385 -10.37 16.90 -9.05
CA THR A 385 -11.73 16.85 -8.52
C THR A 385 -12.51 15.70 -9.17
N VAL A 386 -13.02 14.79 -8.35
CA VAL A 386 -13.84 13.66 -8.79
C VAL A 386 -15.14 13.57 -8.00
N ASN A 387 -16.16 12.97 -8.62
CA ASN A 387 -17.35 12.52 -7.89
C ASN A 387 -17.11 11.17 -7.18
N ASP A 388 -18.11 10.66 -6.48
CA ASP A 388 -18.02 9.40 -5.71
C ASP A 388 -17.81 8.15 -6.60
N TYR A 389 -18.00 8.28 -7.91
CA TYR A 389 -17.73 7.24 -8.92
C TYR A 389 -16.33 7.39 -9.55
N LEU A 390 -15.51 8.31 -9.03
CA LEU A 390 -14.16 8.65 -9.50
C LEU A 390 -14.10 9.29 -10.88
N GLN A 391 -15.23 9.80 -11.37
CA GLN A 391 -15.33 10.52 -12.64
C GLN A 391 -15.03 12.02 -12.42
N THR A 392 -14.22 12.60 -13.31
CA THR A 392 -13.87 14.02 -13.29
C THR A 392 -14.97 14.89 -13.92
N THR A 393 -14.75 16.21 -14.00
CA THR A 393 -15.63 17.13 -14.76
C THR A 393 -15.69 16.80 -16.27
N ASN A 394 -14.70 16.08 -16.81
CA ASN A 394 -14.81 15.45 -18.11
C ASN A 394 -15.33 14.02 -17.94
N ARG A 395 -16.54 13.75 -18.46
CA ARG A 395 -17.21 12.44 -18.37
C ARG A 395 -16.42 11.26 -18.97
N ARG A 396 -15.39 11.54 -19.78
CA ARG A 396 -14.50 10.52 -20.36
C ARG A 396 -13.31 10.20 -19.47
N ILE A 397 -13.01 11.03 -18.48
CA ILE A 397 -11.78 10.98 -17.70
C ILE A 397 -12.13 10.70 -16.25
N TYR A 398 -11.41 9.75 -15.67
CA TYR A 398 -11.48 9.33 -14.28
C TYR A 398 -10.14 9.64 -13.61
N ALA A 399 -10.11 9.68 -12.27
CA ALA A 399 -8.85 9.81 -11.54
C ALA A 399 -8.84 8.90 -10.30
N ALA A 400 -7.69 8.32 -10.00
CA ALA A 400 -7.53 7.37 -8.89
C ALA A 400 -6.13 7.44 -8.27
N GLY A 401 -6.03 6.97 -7.02
CA GLY A 401 -4.80 7.03 -6.23
C GLY A 401 -4.56 8.42 -5.60
N ASP A 402 -3.31 8.70 -5.26
CA ASP A 402 -2.93 9.89 -4.50
C ASP A 402 -3.36 11.21 -5.15
N VAL A 403 -3.55 11.26 -6.47
CA VAL A 403 -3.99 12.48 -7.18
C VAL A 403 -5.46 12.85 -6.90
N ALA A 404 -6.29 11.91 -6.43
CA ALA A 404 -7.73 12.09 -6.29
C ALA A 404 -8.32 11.53 -4.97
N SER A 405 -7.47 11.10 -4.03
CA SER A 405 -7.88 10.47 -2.77
C SER A 405 -7.36 11.23 -1.57
N ARG A 406 -8.17 11.37 -0.50
CA ARG A 406 -7.65 11.86 0.80
C ARG A 406 -6.70 10.87 1.48
N PHE A 407 -6.88 9.58 1.21
CA PHE A 407 -6.06 8.49 1.74
C PHE A 407 -4.97 8.15 0.72
N LYS A 408 -3.72 8.48 1.05
CA LYS A 408 -2.55 8.33 0.18
C LYS A 408 -1.87 6.98 0.44
N PHE A 409 -2.58 5.89 0.19
CA PHE A 409 -2.12 4.52 0.46
C PHE A 409 -2.16 3.66 -0.80
N THR A 410 -1.20 2.73 -0.92
CA THR A 410 -1.09 1.80 -2.06
C THR A 410 -2.35 0.95 -2.26
N HIS A 411 -2.86 0.34 -1.19
CA HIS A 411 -4.09 -0.47 -1.26
C HIS A 411 -5.34 0.37 -1.54
N MET A 412 -5.36 1.64 -1.11
CA MET A 412 -6.41 2.57 -1.53
C MET A 412 -6.32 2.86 -3.03
N ALA A 413 -5.13 3.08 -3.57
CA ALA A 413 -4.92 3.27 -5.00
C ALA A 413 -5.40 2.07 -5.84
N ASP A 414 -5.13 0.83 -5.39
CA ASP A 414 -5.68 -0.39 -6.00
C ASP A 414 -7.23 -0.44 -5.94
N ALA A 415 -7.81 -0.21 -4.76
CA ALA A 415 -9.26 -0.24 -4.58
C ALA A 415 -9.97 0.79 -5.48
N LEU A 416 -9.42 2.01 -5.58
CA LEU A 416 -9.94 3.06 -6.44
C LEU A 416 -9.78 2.71 -7.92
N ALA A 417 -8.67 2.12 -8.35
CA ALA A 417 -8.49 1.66 -9.72
C ALA A 417 -9.55 0.60 -10.12
N ARG A 418 -9.87 -0.33 -9.21
CA ARG A 418 -10.95 -1.31 -9.44
C ARG A 418 -12.33 -0.68 -9.58
N ILE A 419 -12.60 0.41 -8.85
CA ILE A 419 -13.83 1.21 -9.02
C ILE A 419 -13.81 1.92 -10.37
N VAL A 420 -12.70 2.56 -10.75
CA VAL A 420 -12.54 3.21 -12.07
C VAL A 420 -12.78 2.21 -13.19
N LEU A 421 -12.19 1.02 -13.15
CA LEU A 421 -12.40 -0.02 -14.17
C LEU A 421 -13.88 -0.38 -14.31
N ALA A 422 -14.57 -0.64 -13.19
CA ALA A 422 -15.99 -0.97 -13.20
C ALA A 422 -16.84 0.17 -13.80
N ASN A 423 -16.53 1.42 -13.42
CA ASN A 423 -17.35 2.57 -13.79
C ASN A 423 -17.03 3.10 -15.20
N ALA A 424 -15.76 3.10 -15.61
CA ALA A 424 -15.30 3.65 -16.88
C ALA A 424 -15.61 2.72 -18.06
N LEU A 425 -15.41 1.40 -17.89
CA LEU A 425 -15.55 0.42 -18.97
C LEU A 425 -16.97 -0.16 -19.06
N PHE A 426 -17.68 -0.28 -17.94
CA PHE A 426 -18.98 -0.97 -17.89
C PHE A 426 -20.15 -0.08 -17.47
N GLY A 427 -19.93 1.23 -17.26
CA GLY A 427 -20.98 2.12 -16.74
C GLY A 427 -21.47 1.71 -15.35
N GLY A 428 -20.57 1.10 -14.55
CA GLY A 428 -20.87 0.68 -13.19
C GLY A 428 -21.22 1.83 -12.24
N TRP A 429 -21.76 1.45 -11.08
CA TRP A 429 -22.23 2.37 -10.03
C TRP A 429 -21.48 2.16 -8.72
N LYS A 430 -20.22 1.73 -8.77
CA LYS A 430 -19.41 1.52 -7.57
C LYS A 430 -18.97 2.87 -6.99
N LYS A 431 -19.14 3.03 -5.68
CA LYS A 431 -18.87 4.28 -4.95
C LYS A 431 -17.64 4.15 -4.06
N ALA A 432 -16.79 5.16 -4.06
CA ALA A 432 -15.60 5.22 -3.20
C ALA A 432 -15.98 5.40 -1.72
N SER A 433 -17.08 6.12 -1.43
CA SER A 433 -17.63 6.33 -0.09
C SER A 433 -18.05 5.04 0.63
N GLY A 434 -18.25 3.94 -0.11
CA GLY A 434 -18.58 2.63 0.44
C GLY A 434 -17.38 1.80 0.89
N LEU A 435 -16.15 2.29 0.73
CA LEU A 435 -14.94 1.56 1.11
C LEU A 435 -14.65 1.72 2.62
N HIS A 436 -14.33 0.60 3.27
CA HIS A 436 -13.68 0.59 4.57
C HIS A 436 -12.17 0.50 4.35
N VAL A 437 -11.48 1.62 4.55
CA VAL A 437 -10.05 1.74 4.25
C VAL A 437 -9.27 1.51 5.55
N PRO A 438 -8.54 0.39 5.70
CA PRO A 438 -7.59 0.25 6.80
C PRO A 438 -6.32 1.06 6.52
N TRP A 439 -5.54 1.36 7.53
CA TRP A 439 -4.17 1.85 7.39
C TRP A 439 -3.29 1.33 8.51
N CYS A 440 -1.97 1.38 8.29
CA CYS A 440 -0.97 1.00 9.27
C CYS A 440 0.23 1.94 9.19
N THR A 441 0.70 2.38 10.35
CA THR A 441 2.00 3.01 10.56
C THR A 441 2.96 1.95 11.11
N TYR A 442 4.05 1.69 10.39
CA TYR A 442 4.92 0.53 10.62
C TYR A 442 6.07 0.84 11.60
N THR A 443 5.78 1.63 12.63
CA THR A 443 6.65 1.71 13.81
C THR A 443 6.68 0.35 14.52
N SER A 444 7.48 0.22 15.57
CA SER A 444 7.36 -0.88 16.54
C SER A 444 7.01 -0.26 17.89
N PRO A 445 5.83 -0.55 18.49
CA PRO A 445 4.74 -1.32 17.90
C PRO A 445 4.13 -0.62 16.68
N GLU A 446 3.45 -1.41 15.84
CA GLU A 446 2.67 -0.91 14.71
C GLU A 446 1.39 -0.25 15.23
N VAL A 447 0.88 0.74 14.49
CA VAL A 447 -0.45 1.33 14.74
C VAL A 447 -1.29 1.09 13.51
N ALA A 448 -2.34 0.29 13.64
CA ALA A 448 -3.28 0.03 12.57
C ALA A 448 -4.70 0.49 12.95
N HIS A 449 -5.44 1.00 11.97
CA HIS A 449 -6.81 1.46 12.19
C HIS A 449 -7.69 1.19 10.97
N VAL A 450 -8.98 0.97 11.21
CA VAL A 450 -10.02 0.95 10.17
C VAL A 450 -11.28 1.62 10.68
N GLY A 451 -11.94 2.41 9.84
CA GLY A 451 -13.24 3.01 10.17
C GLY A 451 -13.14 4.43 10.75
N LEU A 452 -13.95 4.68 11.78
CA LEU A 452 -14.04 5.97 12.46
C LEU A 452 -13.42 5.88 13.86
N TYR A 453 -12.75 6.94 14.29
CA TYR A 453 -12.50 7.16 15.71
C TYR A 453 -13.80 7.54 16.44
N ALA A 454 -13.82 7.42 17.76
CA ALA A 454 -14.99 7.76 18.58
C ALA A 454 -15.47 9.20 18.33
N GLU A 455 -14.57 10.18 18.38
CA GLU A 455 -14.90 11.61 18.17
C GLU A 455 -15.48 11.86 16.77
N GLU A 456 -14.94 11.21 15.74
CA GLU A 456 -15.46 11.32 14.37
C GLU A 456 -16.84 10.69 14.22
N ALA A 457 -17.10 9.57 14.91
CA ALA A 457 -18.38 8.90 14.90
C ALA A 457 -19.45 9.74 15.63
N GLU A 458 -19.11 10.31 16.78
CA GLU A 458 -19.97 11.22 17.55
C GLU A 458 -20.28 12.50 16.76
N ALA A 459 -19.27 13.10 16.10
CA ALA A 459 -19.46 14.26 15.24
C ALA A 459 -20.39 13.97 14.04
N ARG A 460 -20.53 12.69 13.64
CA ARG A 460 -21.49 12.23 12.61
C ARG A 460 -22.84 11.79 13.19
N GLY A 461 -23.08 12.02 14.47
CA GLY A 461 -24.36 11.73 15.14
C GLY A 461 -24.54 10.27 15.57
N HIS A 462 -23.47 9.48 15.61
CA HIS A 462 -23.52 8.13 16.19
C HIS A 462 -23.36 8.22 17.70
N ALA A 463 -24.25 7.56 18.44
CA ALA A 463 -23.97 7.24 19.84
C ALA A 463 -22.96 6.08 19.87
N VAL A 464 -21.85 6.24 20.57
CA VAL A 464 -20.72 5.28 20.54
C VAL A 464 -20.61 4.52 21.86
N ASP A 465 -20.36 3.22 21.77
CA ASP A 465 -19.85 2.38 22.86
C ASP A 465 -18.44 1.90 22.50
N THR A 466 -17.48 2.05 23.42
CA THR A 466 -16.09 1.65 23.20
C THR A 466 -15.72 0.45 24.08
N ILE A 467 -14.97 -0.48 23.49
CA ILE A 467 -14.31 -1.59 24.19
C ILE A 467 -12.81 -1.46 23.91
N THR A 468 -11.99 -1.50 24.96
CA THR A 468 -10.52 -1.50 24.85
C THR A 468 -9.99 -2.73 25.59
N VAL A 469 -9.13 -3.48 24.93
CA VAL A 469 -8.39 -4.64 25.47
C VAL A 469 -6.91 -4.29 25.44
N PRO A 470 -6.27 -4.09 26.61
CA PRO A 470 -4.81 -3.91 26.69
C PRO A 470 -4.08 -5.12 26.10
N MET A 471 -2.96 -4.91 25.41
CA MET A 471 -2.14 -6.05 24.92
C MET A 471 -1.48 -6.82 26.09
N ALA A 472 -1.29 -6.19 27.25
CA ALA A 472 -0.89 -6.87 28.49
C ALA A 472 -1.88 -7.95 28.96
N ASP A 473 -3.15 -7.89 28.52
CA ASP A 473 -4.15 -8.92 28.81
C ASP A 473 -4.18 -10.03 27.74
N VAL A 474 -3.29 -9.98 26.75
CA VAL A 474 -3.23 -10.95 25.64
C VAL A 474 -2.00 -11.85 25.83
N ASP A 475 -2.24 -13.11 26.16
CA ASP A 475 -1.21 -14.09 26.53
C ASP A 475 -0.06 -14.14 25.52
N ARG A 476 -0.35 -14.08 24.21
CA ARG A 476 0.70 -14.06 23.18
C ARG A 476 1.63 -12.84 23.29
N ALA A 477 1.06 -11.66 23.51
CA ALA A 477 1.84 -10.42 23.65
C ALA A 477 2.69 -10.45 24.93
N VAL A 478 2.18 -11.02 26.02
CA VAL A 478 2.95 -11.24 27.25
C VAL A 478 4.11 -12.19 27.02
N LEU A 479 3.88 -13.32 26.33
CA LEU A 479 4.93 -14.30 26.03
C LEU A 479 6.03 -13.74 25.12
N ASP A 480 5.68 -12.86 24.20
CA ASP A 480 6.61 -12.22 23.27
C ASP A 480 7.29 -10.97 23.86
N GLY A 481 6.82 -10.47 25.01
CA GLY A 481 7.31 -9.23 25.62
C GLY A 481 6.79 -7.94 24.95
N ASP A 482 5.76 -8.06 24.12
CA ASP A 482 5.15 -7.00 23.31
C ASP A 482 3.84 -6.47 23.92
N GLU A 483 3.81 -6.30 25.24
CA GLU A 483 2.62 -5.91 26.02
C GLU A 483 2.17 -4.46 25.78
N ALA A 484 3.00 -3.64 25.13
CA ALA A 484 2.74 -2.23 24.91
C ALA A 484 1.70 -2.01 23.81
N GLY A 485 0.51 -1.55 24.19
CA GLY A 485 -0.54 -1.15 23.26
C GLY A 485 -1.91 -1.68 23.65
N PHE A 486 -2.83 -1.70 22.70
CA PHE A 486 -4.20 -2.13 22.92
C PHE A 486 -4.91 -2.46 21.60
N PHE A 487 -5.98 -3.24 21.69
CA PHE A 487 -7.05 -3.27 20.70
C PHE A 487 -8.23 -2.45 21.20
N ARG A 488 -8.73 -1.52 20.39
CA ARG A 488 -9.89 -0.67 20.69
C ARG A 488 -10.89 -0.77 19.57
N VAL A 489 -12.14 -1.01 19.89
CA VAL A 489 -13.25 -1.07 18.94
C VAL A 489 -14.39 -0.17 19.37
N HIS A 490 -14.94 0.56 18.40
CA HIS A 490 -16.07 1.47 18.55
C HIS A 490 -17.31 0.84 17.91
N LEU A 491 -18.39 0.78 18.67
CA LEU A 491 -19.67 0.23 18.26
C LEU A 491 -20.75 1.30 18.28
N GLU A 492 -21.74 1.18 17.40
CA GLU A 492 -22.96 1.99 17.51
C GLU A 492 -23.76 1.52 18.73
N ARG A 493 -24.00 2.42 19.69
CA ARG A 493 -24.63 2.12 20.98
C ARG A 493 -25.96 1.40 20.79
N GLY A 494 -26.11 0.28 21.51
CA GLY A 494 -27.29 -0.57 21.43
C GLY A 494 -27.39 -1.43 20.15
N LYS A 495 -26.41 -1.37 19.25
CA LYS A 495 -26.34 -2.20 18.03
C LYS A 495 -25.04 -3.01 18.01
N ASP A 496 -25.05 -4.12 17.28
CA ASP A 496 -23.85 -4.92 17.02
C ASP A 496 -23.16 -4.45 15.75
N ARG A 497 -22.92 -3.15 15.62
CA ARG A 497 -22.31 -2.56 14.41
C ARG A 497 -20.99 -1.91 14.75
N ILE A 498 -19.93 -2.40 14.12
CA ILE A 498 -18.58 -1.82 14.21
C ILE A 498 -18.53 -0.51 13.40
N LEU A 499 -18.13 0.56 14.07
CA LEU A 499 -17.93 1.90 13.47
C LEU A 499 -16.46 2.13 13.12
N GLY A 500 -15.55 1.61 13.92
CA GLY A 500 -14.12 1.58 13.66
C GLY A 500 -13.34 0.85 14.75
N ALA A 501 -12.06 0.62 14.50
CA ALA A 501 -11.16 -0.01 15.45
C ALA A 501 -9.71 0.45 15.25
N THR A 502 -8.97 0.52 16.35
CA THR A 502 -7.54 0.80 16.41
C THR A 502 -6.83 -0.38 17.09
N LEU A 503 -5.72 -0.83 16.53
CA LEU A 503 -4.84 -1.83 17.11
C LEU A 503 -3.42 -1.28 17.19
N VAL A 504 -2.82 -1.42 18.36
CA VAL A 504 -1.40 -1.09 18.61
C VAL A 504 -0.72 -2.34 19.14
N SER A 505 0.09 -2.99 18.31
CA SER A 505 0.80 -4.25 18.62
C SER A 505 1.93 -4.52 17.62
N ALA A 506 2.72 -5.59 17.80
CA ALA A 506 3.81 -5.92 16.88
C ALA A 506 3.32 -6.32 15.47
N HIS A 507 2.12 -6.89 15.37
CA HIS A 507 1.50 -7.34 14.12
C HIS A 507 0.16 -6.65 13.82
N ALA A 508 0.03 -5.37 14.19
CA ALA A 508 -1.23 -4.65 14.05
C ALA A 508 -1.72 -4.57 12.59
N GLY A 509 -0.81 -4.38 11.63
CA GLY A 509 -1.15 -4.27 10.21
C GLY A 509 -1.78 -5.55 9.62
N GLU A 510 -1.37 -6.72 10.12
CA GLU A 510 -1.94 -8.01 9.70
C GLU A 510 -3.27 -8.26 10.43
N THR A 511 -3.28 -8.13 11.75
CA THR A 511 -4.43 -8.45 12.62
C THR A 511 -5.66 -7.58 12.34
N ILE A 512 -5.50 -6.29 11.98
CA ILE A 512 -6.63 -5.39 11.70
C ILE A 512 -7.48 -5.85 10.50
N SER A 513 -6.95 -6.72 9.65
CA SER A 513 -7.64 -7.22 8.45
C SER A 513 -8.91 -8.01 8.80
N GLU A 514 -8.96 -8.67 9.96
CA GLU A 514 -10.17 -9.36 10.42
C GLU A 514 -11.32 -8.39 10.69
N VAL A 515 -11.03 -7.27 11.37
CA VAL A 515 -12.03 -6.22 11.61
C VAL A 515 -12.45 -5.55 10.30
N THR A 516 -11.49 -5.33 9.39
CA THR A 516 -11.76 -4.79 8.05
C THR A 516 -12.72 -5.68 7.27
N LEU A 517 -12.52 -7.01 7.31
CA LEU A 517 -13.42 -7.99 6.73
C LEU A 517 -14.82 -7.90 7.37
N ALA A 518 -14.91 -7.88 8.69
CA ALA A 518 -16.17 -7.77 9.41
C ALA A 518 -16.95 -6.52 9.00
N MET A 519 -16.31 -5.35 9.01
CA MET A 519 -16.93 -4.08 8.58
C MET A 519 -17.38 -4.13 7.11
N THR A 520 -16.52 -4.63 6.21
CA THR A 520 -16.82 -4.73 4.77
C THR A 520 -18.00 -5.63 4.48
N ARG A 521 -18.17 -6.70 5.27
CA ARG A 521 -19.29 -7.64 5.17
C ARG A 521 -20.46 -7.30 6.09
N ARG A 522 -20.39 -6.16 6.80
CA ARG A 522 -21.42 -5.70 7.75
C ARG A 522 -21.72 -6.73 8.84
N LEU A 523 -20.69 -7.49 9.25
CA LEU A 523 -20.75 -8.40 10.38
C LEU A 523 -20.53 -7.62 11.68
N GLY A 524 -21.27 -8.00 12.71
CA GLY A 524 -21.15 -7.42 14.03
C GLY A 524 -20.01 -8.02 14.85
N LEU A 525 -19.65 -7.35 15.95
CA LEU A 525 -18.59 -7.82 16.84
C LEU A 525 -18.96 -9.14 17.52
N ALA A 526 -20.24 -9.40 17.82
CA ALA A 526 -20.64 -10.71 18.37
C ALA A 526 -20.38 -11.87 17.38
N THR A 527 -20.33 -11.60 16.07
CA THR A 527 -19.97 -12.63 15.08
C THR A 527 -18.52 -13.08 15.29
N LEU A 528 -17.61 -12.14 15.62
CA LEU A 528 -16.21 -12.45 15.88
C LEU A 528 -16.03 -13.27 17.17
N ALA A 529 -16.90 -13.13 18.18
CA ALA A 529 -16.88 -14.01 19.35
C ALA A 529 -17.18 -15.48 19.01
N GLY A 530 -17.95 -15.73 17.94
CA GLY A 530 -18.27 -17.08 17.47
C GLY A 530 -17.19 -17.72 16.60
N VAL A 531 -16.17 -16.96 16.19
CA VAL A 531 -15.04 -17.45 15.39
C VAL A 531 -14.03 -18.13 16.33
N ILE A 532 -13.61 -19.34 15.99
CA ILE A 532 -12.52 -20.02 16.70
C ILE A 532 -11.20 -19.36 16.29
N HIS A 533 -10.62 -18.59 17.21
CA HIS A 533 -9.30 -17.99 17.03
C HIS A 533 -8.21 -18.97 17.53
N PRO A 534 -7.12 -19.17 16.78
CA PRO A 534 -5.97 -19.94 17.28
C PRO A 534 -5.40 -19.34 18.57
N TYR A 535 -5.01 -20.22 19.51
CA TYR A 535 -4.41 -19.85 20.79
C TYR A 535 -2.99 -20.44 20.92
N PRO A 536 -1.99 -19.67 21.42
CA PRO A 536 -2.04 -18.23 21.70
C PRO A 536 -1.72 -17.38 20.46
N THR A 537 -2.51 -16.34 20.17
CA THR A 537 -2.21 -15.33 19.10
C THR A 537 -2.58 -13.90 19.50
N GLU A 538 -1.98 -12.89 18.86
CA GLU A 538 -2.38 -11.48 19.09
C GLU A 538 -3.84 -11.20 18.69
N ALA A 539 -4.37 -11.95 17.72
CA ALA A 539 -5.77 -11.86 17.28
C ALA A 539 -6.77 -12.13 18.42
N GLU A 540 -6.33 -12.76 19.52
CA GLU A 540 -7.16 -12.88 20.71
C GLU A 540 -7.60 -11.55 21.32
N ALA A 541 -6.91 -10.45 21.04
CA ALA A 541 -7.39 -9.12 21.45
C ALA A 541 -8.79 -8.83 20.87
N ILE A 542 -9.04 -9.24 19.61
CA ILE A 542 -10.33 -9.11 18.92
C ILE A 542 -11.37 -10.01 19.59
N ARG A 543 -11.02 -11.29 19.82
CA ARG A 543 -11.89 -12.24 20.54
C ARG A 543 -12.27 -11.74 21.92
N LYS A 544 -11.30 -11.27 22.72
CA LYS A 544 -11.54 -10.75 24.08
C LYS A 544 -12.46 -9.54 24.08
N ALA A 545 -12.31 -8.65 23.09
CA ALA A 545 -13.23 -7.52 22.91
C ALA A 545 -14.66 -7.99 22.54
N ALA A 546 -14.77 -9.01 21.70
CA ALA A 546 -16.05 -9.60 21.32
C ALA A 546 -16.74 -10.35 22.47
N ASP A 547 -15.97 -11.06 23.30
CA ASP A 547 -16.46 -11.67 24.54
C ASP A 547 -16.95 -10.61 25.53
N GLU A 548 -16.19 -9.52 25.68
CA GLU A 548 -16.59 -8.39 26.52
C GLU A 548 -17.89 -7.74 26.03
N TYR A 549 -18.05 -7.59 24.72
CA TYR A 549 -19.33 -7.15 24.13
C TYR A 549 -20.49 -8.08 24.52
N ASN A 550 -20.31 -9.39 24.41
CA ASN A 550 -21.32 -10.37 24.81
C ASN A 550 -21.63 -10.33 26.31
N ARG A 551 -20.63 -10.13 27.17
CA ARG A 551 -20.84 -9.96 28.62
C ARG A 551 -21.66 -8.72 28.94
N ARG A 552 -21.43 -7.60 28.24
CA ARG A 552 -22.24 -6.37 28.41
C ARG A 552 -23.71 -6.56 28.03
N ARG A 553 -24.02 -7.53 27.15
CA ARG A 553 -25.41 -7.92 26.81
C ARG A 553 -26.08 -8.78 27.89
N LEU A 554 -25.35 -9.39 28.81
CA LEU A 554 -25.90 -10.10 29.98
C LEU A 554 -26.35 -9.08 31.04
N THR A 555 -27.43 -8.37 30.74
CA THR A 555 -28.03 -7.38 31.65
C THR A 555 -28.46 -8.01 32.98
N PRO A 556 -28.61 -7.24 34.08
CA PRO A 556 -29.10 -7.77 35.36
C PRO A 556 -30.42 -8.55 35.23
N THR A 557 -31.31 -8.13 34.33
CA THR A 557 -32.56 -8.83 34.02
C THR A 557 -32.30 -10.19 33.38
N VAL A 558 -31.44 -10.24 32.36
CA VAL A 558 -31.06 -11.50 31.70
C VAL A 558 -30.37 -12.44 32.69
N LYS A 559 -29.44 -11.93 33.51
CA LYS A 559 -28.78 -12.70 34.57
C LYS A 559 -29.79 -13.26 35.58
N ARG A 560 -30.81 -12.49 35.97
CA ARG A 560 -31.87 -12.93 36.89
C ARG A 560 -32.72 -14.06 36.28
N VAL A 561 -33.11 -13.92 35.01
CA VAL A 561 -33.87 -14.95 34.27
C VAL A 561 -33.05 -16.23 34.13
N LEU A 562 -31.79 -16.13 33.68
CA LEU A 562 -30.89 -17.28 33.58
C LEU A 562 -30.63 -17.90 34.94
N GLY A 563 -30.45 -17.09 35.99
CA GLY A 563 -30.27 -17.55 37.36
C GLY A 563 -31.49 -18.33 37.87
N TRP A 564 -32.70 -17.84 37.60
CA TRP A 564 -33.94 -18.54 37.92
C TRP A 564 -34.05 -19.86 37.15
N TRP A 565 -33.75 -19.86 35.85
CA TRP A 565 -33.78 -21.07 35.02
C TRP A 565 -32.76 -22.13 35.50
N LEU A 566 -31.53 -21.71 35.80
CA LEU A 566 -30.50 -22.59 36.39
C LEU A 566 -30.90 -23.10 37.78
N ALA A 567 -31.56 -22.26 38.59
CA ALA A 567 -32.09 -22.68 39.90
C ALA A 567 -33.23 -23.69 39.75
N ALA A 568 -34.14 -23.50 38.80
CA ALA A 568 -35.21 -24.45 38.50
C ALA A 568 -34.65 -25.79 37.98
N ARG A 569 -33.66 -25.75 37.08
CA ARG A 569 -32.99 -26.95 36.56
C ARG A 569 -32.19 -27.73 37.61
N ARG A 570 -31.70 -27.07 38.67
CA ARG A 570 -31.06 -27.72 39.83
C ARG A 570 -32.04 -28.40 40.78
N ARG A 571 -33.34 -28.08 40.68
CA ARG A 571 -34.41 -28.67 41.49
C ARG A 571 -35.13 -29.83 40.80
N LEU A 572 -34.90 -30.00 39.50
CA LEU A 572 -35.24 -31.18 38.70
C LEU A 572 -34.04 -32.13 38.74
#